data_AF-A0A3N0XEB2-F1
#
_entry.id   AF-A0A3N0XEB2-F1
#
_cell.length_a   1.000
_cell.length_b   1.000
_cell.length_c   1.000
_cell.angle_alpha   90.00
_cell.angle_beta   90.00
_cell.angle_gamma   90.00
#
_symmetry.space_group_name_H-M   'P 1'
#
loop_
_entity.id
_entity.type
_entity.pdbx_description
1 polymer ?
#
loop_
_entity_poly.entity_id
_entity_poly.type
_entity_poly.pdbx_seq_one_letter_code
_entity_poly.pdbx_strand_id
1 'polypeptide(L)' 'MDEKRRASCQYGSLECTKWKTDVDQTEADVVSMADSTITVGDIEGELCKIDRIRDILVRRESELRYM' A
#
# COMPACT_ATOMS: atom_id res chain seq x y z
N MET A 1 29.24 7.70 -31.03
CA MET A 1 28.61 8.98 -30.66
C MET A 1 27.13 8.72 -30.46
N ASP A 2 26.78 8.44 -29.21
CA ASP A 2 25.53 8.75 -28.51
C ASP A 2 24.18 8.53 -29.21
N GLU A 3 23.71 7.29 -29.20
CA GLU A 3 22.27 7.03 -29.19
C GLU A 3 21.79 7.22 -27.76
N LYS A 4 21.26 8.42 -27.47
CA LYS A 4 20.60 8.78 -26.21
C LYS A 4 19.56 7.70 -25.90
N ARG A 5 19.90 6.85 -24.93
CA ARG A 5 19.02 5.84 -24.32
C ARG A 5 17.75 6.57 -23.88
N ARG A 6 16.70 6.50 -24.70
CA ARG A 6 15.34 6.85 -24.29
C ARG A 6 15.08 5.96 -23.07
N ALA A 7 14.83 6.57 -21.92
CA ALA A 7 14.31 5.88 -20.76
C ALA A 7 13.04 5.16 -21.23
N SER A 8 13.17 3.87 -21.48
CA SER A 8 12.05 3.01 -21.85
C SER A 8 11.10 3.07 -20.68
N CYS A 9 9.93 3.68 -20.88
CA CYS A 9 8.77 3.51 -20.00
C CYS A 9 8.37 2.04 -20.06
N GLN A 10 9.10 1.22 -19.31
CA GLN A 10 8.91 -0.20 -19.19
C GLN A 10 7.79 -0.40 -18.16
N TYR A 11 6.88 -1.34 -18.43
CA TYR A 11 5.86 -1.74 -17.47
C TYR A 11 6.54 -2.16 -16.16
N GLY A 12 6.26 -1.45 -15.07
CA GLY A 12 6.96 -1.58 -13.78
C GLY A 12 7.96 -0.47 -13.45
N SER A 13 8.12 0.55 -14.29
CA SER A 13 8.90 1.75 -13.95
C SER A 13 8.17 2.56 -12.88
N LEU A 14 8.45 2.28 -11.60
CA LEU A 14 8.05 3.14 -10.50
C LEU A 14 9.00 4.34 -10.48
N GLU A 15 8.50 5.52 -10.82
CA GLU A 15 9.20 6.76 -10.53
C GLU A 15 9.40 6.82 -9.00
N CYS A 16 10.66 6.81 -8.55
CA CYS A 16 10.98 6.91 -7.13
C CYS A 16 10.38 8.20 -6.59
N THR A 17 9.34 8.10 -5.76
CA THR A 17 8.83 9.22 -5.00
C THR A 17 9.92 9.63 -4.02
N LYS A 18 10.66 10.70 -4.35
CA LYS A 18 11.66 11.27 -3.43
C LYS A 18 10.90 11.81 -2.21
N TRP A 19 10.98 11.10 -1.09
CA TRP A 19 10.51 11.60 0.19
C TRP A 19 11.38 12.79 0.59
N LYS A 20 10.77 13.98 0.65
CA LYS A 20 11.42 15.15 1.23
C LYS A 20 11.43 14.94 2.74
N THR A 21 12.60 14.72 3.31
CA THR A 21 12.78 14.74 4.76
C THR A 21 12.85 16.20 5.18
N ASP A 22 11.70 16.87 5.26
CA ASP A 22 11.60 18.12 5.98
C ASP A 22 11.61 17.77 7.48
N VAL A 23 12.81 17.85 8.07
CA VAL A 23 13.12 17.45 9.46
C VAL A 23 12.33 18.26 10.51
N ASP A 24 11.61 19.32 10.11
CA ASP A 24 10.75 20.15 10.96
C ASP A 24 9.26 19.72 10.99
N GLN A 25 8.84 18.70 10.25
CA GLN A 25 7.45 18.20 10.22
C GLN A 25 7.22 16.92 11.04
N THR A 26 8.24 16.41 11.73
CA THR A 26 8.14 15.14 12.45
C THR A 26 7.20 15.18 13.65
N GLU A 27 6.95 16.34 14.27
CA GLU A 27 5.98 16.48 15.37
C GLU A 27 4.55 16.70 14.87
N ALA A 28 4.38 17.25 13.67
CA ALA A 28 3.06 17.56 13.08
C ALA A 28 2.47 16.40 12.27
N ASP A 29 3.29 15.45 11.82
CA ASP A 29 2.87 14.26 11.06
C ASP A 29 2.59 13.04 11.97
N VAL A 30 2.83 13.17 13.29
CA VAL A 30 2.41 12.13 14.26
C VAL A 30 0.93 12.31 14.54
N VAL A 31 0.11 11.65 13.73
CA VAL A 31 -1.32 11.50 14.03
C VAL A 31 -1.45 10.62 15.28
N SER A 32 -1.73 11.24 16.41
CA SER A 32 -2.02 10.54 17.66
C SER A 32 -3.28 9.68 17.48
N MET A 33 -3.10 8.36 17.45
CA MET A 33 -4.21 7.40 17.44
C MET A 33 -4.85 7.22 18.83
N ALA A 34 -4.38 7.95 19.84
CA ALA A 34 -4.85 7.83 21.22
C ALA A 34 -6.32 8.24 21.40
N ASP A 35 -6.85 9.11 20.53
CA ASP A 35 -8.25 9.57 20.58
C ASP A 35 -9.20 8.76 19.68
N SER A 36 -8.76 7.60 19.15
CA SER A 36 -9.65 6.76 18.34
C SER A 36 -10.77 6.16 19.19
N THR A 37 -12.01 6.47 18.82
CA THR A 37 -13.23 5.89 19.41
C THR A 37 -13.50 4.44 18.97
N ILE A 38 -12.54 3.81 18.30
CA ILE A 38 -12.67 2.44 17.78
C ILE A 38 -12.58 1.47 18.95
N THR A 39 -13.61 0.64 19.10
CA THR A 39 -13.63 -0.40 20.12
C THR A 39 -12.91 -1.66 19.62
N VAL A 40 -12.49 -2.52 20.54
CA VAL A 40 -11.89 -3.82 20.19
C VAL A 40 -12.83 -4.66 19.31
N GLY A 41 -14.15 -4.60 19.58
CA GLY A 41 -15.14 -5.31 18.77
C GLY A 41 -15.24 -4.78 17.33
N ASP A 42 -15.07 -3.47 17.12
CA ASP A 42 -15.03 -2.89 15.78
C ASP A 42 -13.81 -3.39 15.00
N ILE A 43 -12.64 -3.47 15.66
CA ILE A 43 -11.41 -4.01 15.07
C ILE A 43 -11.60 -5.48 14.69
N GLU A 44 -12.14 -6.30 15.60
CA GLU A 44 -12.43 -7.71 15.33
C GLU A 44 -13.40 -7.89 14.15
N GLY A 45 -14.42 -7.03 14.06
CA GLY A 45 -15.36 -7.00 12.94
C GLY A 45 -14.67 -6.70 11.60
N GLU A 46 -13.79 -5.71 11.56
CA GLU A 46 -13.01 -5.38 10.36
C GLU A 46 -12.00 -6.48 10.00
N LEU A 47 -11.34 -7.09 10.99
CA LEU A 47 -10.43 -8.22 10.77
C LEU A 47 -11.17 -9.40 10.12
N CYS A 48 -12.38 -9.71 10.58
CA CYS A 48 -13.22 -10.76 9.98
C CYS A 48 -13.57 -10.46 8.51
N LYS A 49 -13.87 -9.19 8.17
CA LYS A 49 -14.12 -8.77 6.79
C LYS A 49 -12.87 -8.93 5.91
N ILE A 50 -11.70 -8.55 6.43
CA ILE A 50 -10.42 -8.68 5.75
C ILE A 50 -10.11 -10.14 5.43
N ASP A 51 -10.28 -11.04 6.41
CA ASP A 51 -10.04 -12.47 6.22
C ASP A 51 -10.95 -13.06 5.13
N ARG A 52 -12.23 -12.66 5.11
CA ARG A 52 -13.16 -13.07 4.06
C ARG A 52 -12.73 -12.59 2.67
N ILE A 53 -12.25 -11.36 2.56
CA ILE A 53 -11.74 -10.83 1.27
C ILE A 53 -10.47 -11.58 0.85
N ARG A 54 -9.56 -11.84 1.79
CA ARG A 54 -8.32 -12.60 1.53
C ARG A 54 -8.64 -13.97 0.92
N ASP A 55 -9.60 -14.69 1.48
CA ASP A 55 -10.04 -15.99 0.98
C ASP A 55 -10.55 -15.94 -0.48
N ILE A 56 -11.30 -14.89 -0.82
CA ILE A 56 -11.78 -14.70 -2.19
C ILE A 56 -10.62 -14.39 -3.13
N LEU A 57 -9.69 -13.53 -2.71
CA LEU A 57 -8.53 -13.15 -3.50
C LEU A 57 -7.60 -14.33 -3.78
N VAL A 58 -7.32 -15.19 -2.79
CA VAL A 58 -6.49 -16.39 -2.97
C VAL A 58 -7.08 -17.34 -4.02
N ARG A 59 -8.41 -17.53 -4.02
CA ARG A 59 -9.09 -18.35 -5.03
C ARG A 59 -8.96 -17.73 -6.43
N ARG A 60 -9.29 -16.44 -6.56
CA ARG A 60 -9.19 -15.72 -7.85
C ARG A 60 -7.77 -15.69 -8.40
N GLU A 61 -6.79 -15.50 -7.53
CA GLU A 61 -5.39 -15.55 -7.90
C GLU A 61 -5.01 -16.95 -8.41
N SER A 62 -5.46 -17.99 -7.72
CA SER A 62 -5.23 -19.37 -8.15
C SER A 62 -5.82 -19.60 -9.54
N GLU A 63 -7.05 -19.16 -9.79
CA GLU A 63 -7.69 -19.23 -11.11
C GLU A 63 -6.82 -18.52 -12.17
N LEU A 64 -6.38 -17.28 -11.91
CA LEU A 64 -5.54 -16.52 -12.83
C LEU A 64 -4.16 -17.14 -13.09
N ARG A 65 -3.58 -17.87 -12.11
CA ARG A 65 -2.29 -18.55 -12.28
C ARG A 65 -2.39 -19.81 -13.14
N TYR A 66 -3.56 -20.45 -13.16
CA TYR A 66 -3.78 -21.71 -13.88
C TYR A 66 -4.55 -21.54 -15.19
N MET A 67 -4.90 -20.30 -15.57
CA MET A 67 -5.40 -19.91 -16.89
C MET A 67 -4.27 -19.40 -17.77
#